data_AF-A0A965C2A4-F1
#
_entry.id   AF-A0A965C2A4-F1
#
_cell.length_a   1.000
_cell.length_b   1.000
_cell.length_c   1.000
_cell.angle_alpha   90.00
_cell.angle_beta   90.00
_cell.angle_gamma   90.00
#
_symmetry.space_group_name_H-M   'P 1'
#
loop_
_entity.id
_entity.type
_entity.pdbx_description
1 polymer ?
#
loop_
_entity_poly.entity_id
_entity_poly.type
_entity_poly.pdbx_seq_one_letter_code
_entity_poly.pdbx_strand_id
1 'polypeptide(L)'
;NAELVMHENEPKHWFDDAAMAKGTDREKKLFFQAGREQVLPYKDRWRLFQKGEVFPGVTAMPFHGHTPGHSGYLVASGQDQLLIWGDIVHVPEVQTARPEVCMAFDTDTTAAEATRRRVFDMVATDKLLVTGMHLHFPGFTYLVPRGSGYQLIPAAWEQQI
;
A
#
# COMPACT_ATOMS: atom_id res chain seq x y z
N ASN A 1 8.67 -8.09 21.30
CA ASN A 1 7.81 -7.10 21.99
C ASN A 1 7.09 -6.14 21.03
N ALA A 2 6.94 -6.47 19.74
CA ALA A 2 6.22 -5.61 18.80
C ALA A 2 4.70 -5.79 18.89
N GLU A 3 3.96 -4.72 18.57
CA GLU A 3 2.52 -4.70 18.30
C GLU A 3 2.31 -4.76 16.77
N LEU A 4 1.26 -5.44 16.32
CA LEU A 4 0.87 -5.46 14.91
C LEU A 4 -0.27 -4.46 14.69
N VAL A 5 0.04 -3.40 13.96
CA VAL A 5 -0.89 -2.30 13.70
C VAL A 5 -1.42 -2.42 12.28
N MET A 6 -2.74 -2.52 12.11
CA MET A 6 -3.36 -2.73 10.79
C MET A 6 -4.73 -2.05 10.69
N HIS A 7 -5.18 -1.79 9.47
CA HIS A 7 -6.51 -1.24 9.25
C HIS A 7 -7.58 -2.25 9.68
N GLU A 8 -8.67 -1.80 10.31
CA GLU A 8 -9.70 -2.69 10.85
C GLU A 8 -10.38 -3.58 9.79
N ASN A 9 -10.35 -3.19 8.52
CA ASN A 9 -10.92 -3.99 7.43
C ASN A 9 -10.06 -5.19 7.03
N GLU A 10 -8.76 -5.19 7.33
CA GLU A 10 -7.88 -6.32 7.03
C GLU A 10 -8.33 -7.59 7.78
N PRO A 11 -8.42 -7.61 9.12
CA PRO A 11 -8.85 -8.81 9.82
C PRO A 11 -10.33 -9.12 9.55
N LYS A 12 -11.19 -8.12 9.35
CA LYS A 12 -12.60 -8.34 8.98
C LYS A 12 -12.73 -9.12 7.67
N HIS A 13 -11.87 -8.88 6.69
CA HIS A 13 -11.88 -9.61 5.43
C HIS A 13 -11.14 -10.95 5.53
N TRP A 14 -9.88 -10.95 5.97
CA TRP A 14 -9.03 -12.14 5.89
C TRP A 14 -9.42 -13.22 6.90
N PHE A 15 -10.11 -12.88 7.99
CA PHE A 15 -10.67 -13.87 8.93
C PHE A 15 -12.13 -14.23 8.65
N ASP A 16 -12.75 -13.69 7.59
CA ASP A 16 -14.09 -14.10 7.16
C ASP A 16 -14.04 -15.39 6.33
N ASP A 17 -14.59 -16.48 6.88
CA ASP A 17 -14.69 -17.77 6.22
C ASP A 17 -15.61 -17.73 4.99
N ALA A 18 -16.62 -16.85 4.98
CA ALA A 18 -17.50 -16.68 3.83
C ALA A 18 -16.78 -15.95 2.68
N ALA A 19 -15.89 -15.00 2.98
CA ALA A 19 -15.00 -14.39 1.99
C ALA A 19 -14.02 -15.44 1.45
N MET A 20 -13.37 -16.20 2.32
CA MET A 20 -12.43 -17.26 1.93
C MET A 20 -13.08 -18.33 1.03
N ALA A 21 -14.33 -18.71 1.32
CA ALA A 21 -15.04 -19.75 0.57
C ALA A 21 -15.23 -19.40 -0.91
N LYS A 22 -15.29 -18.11 -1.27
CA LYS A 22 -15.46 -17.62 -2.65
C LYS A 22 -14.19 -17.70 -3.49
N GLY A 23 -13.02 -17.79 -2.86
CA GLY A 23 -11.74 -17.85 -3.55
C GLY A 23 -11.46 -19.21 -4.19
N THR A 24 -10.52 -19.21 -5.13
CA THR A 24 -9.84 -20.41 -5.65
C THR A 24 -9.05 -21.11 -4.55
N ASP A 25 -8.70 -22.38 -4.76
CA ASP A 25 -7.86 -23.12 -3.80
C ASP A 25 -6.51 -22.44 -3.55
N ARG A 26 -5.98 -21.77 -4.58
CA ARG A 26 -4.76 -20.98 -4.47
C ARG A 26 -4.96 -19.77 -3.55
N GLU A 27 -6.02 -19.00 -3.72
CA GLU A 27 -6.30 -17.81 -2.89
C GLU A 27 -6.62 -18.21 -1.45
N LYS A 28 -7.40 -19.27 -1.26
CA LYS A 28 -7.68 -19.86 0.06
C LYS A 28 -6.39 -20.17 0.81
N LYS A 29 -5.44 -20.82 0.13
CA LYS A 29 -4.16 -21.21 0.74
C LYS A 29 -3.21 -20.03 0.94
N LEU A 30 -2.93 -19.28 -0.13
CA LEU A 30 -1.86 -18.29 -0.15
C LEU A 30 -2.25 -16.96 0.48
N PHE A 31 -3.53 -16.58 0.45
CA PHE A 31 -3.97 -15.27 0.94
C PHE A 31 -4.66 -15.41 2.30
N PHE A 32 -5.70 -16.24 2.39
CA PHE A 32 -6.46 -16.38 3.63
C PHE A 32 -5.71 -17.21 4.69
N GLN A 33 -5.42 -18.49 4.43
CA GLN A 33 -4.78 -19.37 5.42
C GLN A 33 -3.40 -18.86 5.83
N ALA A 34 -2.52 -18.62 4.84
CA ALA A 34 -1.17 -18.11 5.12
C ALA A 34 -1.19 -16.73 5.79
N GLY A 35 -2.08 -15.82 5.38
CA GLY A 35 -2.23 -14.51 6.02
C GLY A 35 -2.63 -14.64 7.49
N ARG A 36 -3.65 -15.46 7.79
CA ARG A 36 -4.08 -15.77 9.17
C ARG A 36 -2.93 -16.35 9.99
N GLU A 37 -2.24 -17.36 9.47
CA GLU A 37 -1.10 -18.00 10.14
C GLU A 37 0.01 -17.01 10.49
N GLN A 38 0.33 -16.07 9.59
CA GLN A 38 1.40 -15.09 9.80
C GLN A 38 1.06 -14.06 10.89
N VAL A 39 -0.22 -13.66 11.03
CA VAL A 39 -0.63 -12.63 12.00
C VAL A 39 -1.08 -13.21 13.34
N LEU A 40 -1.42 -14.50 13.40
CA LEU A 40 -1.88 -15.19 14.60
C LEU A 40 -0.93 -15.08 15.82
N PRO A 41 0.40 -15.13 15.68
CA PRO A 41 1.34 -14.91 16.80
C PRO A 41 1.24 -13.52 17.45
N TYR A 42 0.53 -12.58 16.83
CA TYR A 42 0.30 -11.23 17.32
C TYR A 42 -1.15 -10.98 17.76
N LYS A 43 -2.06 -11.97 17.74
CA LYS A 43 -3.51 -11.77 17.95
C LYS A 43 -3.87 -10.93 19.20
N ASP A 44 -3.17 -11.13 20.31
CA ASP A 44 -3.41 -10.44 21.58
C ASP A 44 -2.68 -9.08 21.66
N ARG A 45 -2.00 -8.69 20.57
CA ARG A 45 -1.22 -7.46 20.36
C ARG A 45 -1.55 -6.85 19.01
N TRP A 46 -2.80 -6.97 18.57
CA TRP A 46 -3.29 -6.21 17.42
C TRP A 46 -3.81 -4.87 17.90
N ARG A 47 -3.44 -3.81 17.19
CA ARG A 47 -4.09 -2.51 17.31
C ARG A 47 -4.64 -2.09 15.97
N LEU A 48 -5.95 -1.94 15.94
CA LEU A 48 -6.66 -1.60 14.72
C LEU A 48 -6.76 -0.08 14.58
N PHE A 49 -6.69 0.39 13.34
CA PHE A 49 -6.95 1.79 13.00
C PHE A 49 -7.97 1.90 11.86
N GLN A 50 -8.53 3.11 11.73
CA GLN A 50 -9.32 3.51 10.55
C GLN A 50 -8.52 4.50 9.69
N LYS A 51 -7.85 5.47 10.30
CA LYS A 51 -6.95 6.44 9.67
C LYS A 51 -6.24 7.25 10.76
N GLY A 52 -5.22 8.01 10.39
CA GLY A 52 -4.58 8.99 11.27
C GLY A 52 -3.25 8.50 11.86
N GLU A 53 -2.75 9.21 12.85
CA GLU A 53 -1.45 8.91 13.44
C GLU A 53 -1.47 7.56 14.19
N VAL A 54 -0.57 6.67 13.80
CA VAL A 54 -0.44 5.32 14.38
C VAL A 54 0.84 5.16 15.19
N PHE A 55 1.82 6.03 15.00
CA PHE A 55 3.05 6.14 15.77
C PHE A 55 3.55 7.59 15.63
N PRO A 56 4.29 8.17 16.58
CA PRO A 56 4.78 9.54 16.45
C PRO A 56 5.47 9.80 15.11
N GLY A 57 4.92 10.73 14.32
CA GLY A 57 5.42 11.06 12.99
C GLY A 57 5.02 10.09 11.87
N VAL A 58 4.17 9.10 12.14
CA VAL A 58 3.69 8.11 11.15
C VAL A 58 2.16 8.14 11.08
N THR A 59 1.64 8.63 9.97
CA THR A 59 0.19 8.71 9.69
C THR A 59 -0.23 7.61 8.73
N ALA A 60 -1.16 6.76 9.14
CA ALA A 60 -1.78 5.76 8.28
C ALA A 60 -2.87 6.39 7.40
N MET A 61 -2.77 6.14 6.10
CA MET A 61 -3.64 6.69 5.06
C MET A 61 -4.41 5.55 4.36
N PRO A 62 -5.74 5.50 4.46
CA PRO A 62 -6.54 4.47 3.79
C PRO A 62 -6.45 4.56 2.28
N PHE A 63 -5.93 3.49 1.67
CA PHE A 63 -5.74 3.31 0.23
C PHE A 63 -6.42 2.03 -0.23
N HIS A 64 -7.69 1.85 0.14
CA HIS A 64 -8.47 0.65 -0.14
C HIS A 64 -8.57 0.35 -1.64
N GLY A 65 -8.65 -0.94 -1.97
CA GLY A 65 -8.83 -1.44 -3.33
C GLY A 65 -8.01 -2.69 -3.58
N HIS A 66 -6.68 -2.59 -3.41
CA HIS A 66 -5.80 -3.77 -3.47
C HIS A 66 -6.27 -4.82 -2.46
N THR A 67 -6.44 -4.40 -1.20
CA THR A 67 -7.17 -5.13 -0.15
C THR A 67 -8.19 -4.19 0.50
N PRO A 68 -9.21 -4.71 1.22
CA PRO A 68 -10.25 -3.87 1.84
C PRO A 68 -9.75 -2.91 2.93
N GLY A 69 -8.58 -3.16 3.51
CA GLY A 69 -7.91 -2.29 4.47
C GLY A 69 -6.53 -1.81 4.02
N HIS A 70 -6.20 -1.94 2.72
CA HIS A 70 -4.93 -1.49 2.18
C HIS A 70 -4.67 -0.03 2.60
N SER A 71 -3.46 0.24 3.07
CA SER A 71 -3.09 1.51 3.68
C SER A 71 -1.66 1.89 3.31
N GLY A 72 -1.45 3.17 3.01
CA GLY A 72 -0.12 3.76 2.98
C GLY A 72 0.24 4.38 4.33
N TYR A 73 1.53 4.67 4.53
CA TYR A 73 2.04 5.31 5.72
C TYR A 73 2.88 6.53 5.33
N LEU A 74 2.42 7.71 5.74
CA LEU A 74 3.18 8.95 5.61
C LEU A 74 4.06 9.11 6.84
N VAL A 75 5.37 9.02 6.65
CA VAL A 75 6.39 9.29 7.66
C VAL A 75 6.85 10.73 7.50
N ALA A 76 6.82 11.52 8.57
CA ALA A 76 7.21 12.92 8.57
C ALA A 76 8.22 13.22 9.67
N SER A 77 9.23 14.03 9.36
CA SER A 77 10.23 14.52 10.30
C SER A 77 10.70 15.92 9.89
N GLY A 78 10.43 16.93 10.71
CA GLY A 78 10.77 18.31 10.36
C GLY A 78 10.02 18.77 9.11
N GLN A 79 10.76 19.08 8.04
CA GLN A 79 10.18 19.46 6.74
C GLN A 79 10.13 18.29 5.76
N ASP A 80 10.69 17.13 6.12
CA ASP A 80 10.81 15.99 5.23
C ASP A 80 9.64 15.02 5.39
N GLN A 81 9.21 14.43 4.27
CA GLN A 81 8.12 13.48 4.20
C GLN A 81 8.45 12.33 3.25
N LEU A 82 8.08 11.10 3.66
CA LEU A 82 8.15 9.88 2.87
C LEU A 82 6.80 9.18 2.91
N LEU A 83 6.21 8.90 1.76
CA LEU A 83 5.04 8.04 1.66
C LEU A 83 5.45 6.61 1.32
N ILE A 84 5.24 5.68 2.25
CA ILE A 84 5.28 4.23 1.99
C ILE A 84 3.89 3.85 1.50
N TRP A 85 3.68 3.79 0.19
CA TRP A 85 2.32 3.68 -0.37
C TRP A 85 1.76 2.24 -0.42
N GLY A 86 2.51 1.23 0.01
CA GLY A 86 2.10 -0.17 -0.09
C GLY A 86 2.14 -0.70 -1.53
N ASP A 87 1.08 -1.39 -1.93
CA ASP A 87 0.94 -2.14 -3.18
C ASP A 87 0.05 -1.40 -4.19
N ILE A 88 0.10 -0.06 -4.16
CA ILE A 88 -0.51 0.81 -5.18
C ILE A 88 -0.05 0.42 -6.59
N VAL A 89 1.19 -0.06 -6.70
CA VAL A 89 1.85 -0.52 -7.92
C VAL A 89 2.50 -1.88 -7.68
N HIS A 90 2.42 -2.75 -8.68
CA HIS A 90 3.11 -4.04 -8.78
C HIS A 90 4.06 -4.10 -9.99
N VAL A 91 3.68 -3.46 -11.11
CA VAL A 91 4.48 -3.37 -12.34
C VAL A 91 4.69 -1.89 -12.67
N PRO A 92 5.75 -1.26 -12.15
CA PRO A 92 5.92 0.19 -12.20
C PRO A 92 5.88 0.78 -13.61
N GLU A 93 6.56 0.16 -14.56
CA GLU A 93 6.66 0.62 -15.95
C GLU A 93 5.30 0.69 -16.66
N VAL A 94 4.37 -0.18 -16.23
CA VAL A 94 3.04 -0.26 -16.82
C VAL A 94 2.07 0.63 -16.07
N GLN A 95 1.98 0.48 -14.75
CA GLN A 95 0.90 1.07 -13.96
C GLN A 95 1.09 2.57 -13.73
N THR A 96 2.31 3.11 -13.77
CA THR A 96 2.47 4.57 -13.68
C THR A 96 2.11 5.25 -15.00
N ALA A 97 2.49 4.64 -16.13
CA ALA A 97 2.11 5.15 -17.45
C ALA A 97 0.61 4.95 -17.75
N ARG A 98 0.02 3.88 -17.22
CA ARG A 98 -1.39 3.48 -17.38
C ARG A 98 -2.04 3.12 -16.05
N PRO A 99 -2.47 4.11 -15.25
CA PRO A 99 -3.03 3.89 -13.92
C PRO A 99 -4.29 3.02 -13.87
N GLU A 100 -4.99 2.84 -15.00
CA GLU A 100 -6.13 1.93 -15.14
C GLU A 100 -5.74 0.45 -15.09
N VAL A 101 -4.48 0.11 -15.35
CA VAL A 101 -4.06 -1.30 -15.38
C VAL A 101 -4.04 -1.85 -13.96
N CYS A 102 -4.98 -2.73 -13.67
CA CYS A 102 -5.11 -3.41 -12.38
C CYS A 102 -4.40 -4.75 -12.36
N MET A 103 -4.26 -5.31 -11.16
CA MET A 103 -3.69 -6.65 -10.94
C MET A 103 -4.79 -7.66 -10.65
N ALA A 104 -4.57 -8.91 -11.03
CA ALA A 104 -5.47 -10.01 -10.70
C ALA A 104 -5.59 -10.27 -9.18
N PHE A 105 -4.71 -9.66 -8.38
CA PHE A 105 -4.68 -9.76 -6.92
C PHE A 105 -5.41 -8.59 -6.23
N ASP A 106 -5.91 -7.60 -6.98
CA ASP A 106 -6.74 -6.54 -6.41
C ASP A 106 -8.11 -7.12 -6.03
N THR A 107 -8.48 -7.01 -4.74
CA THR A 107 -9.80 -7.47 -4.25
C THR A 107 -10.96 -6.68 -4.84
N ASP A 108 -10.74 -5.41 -5.17
CA ASP A 108 -11.65 -4.56 -5.93
C ASP A 108 -10.84 -3.74 -6.93
N THR A 109 -10.87 -4.14 -8.20
CA THR A 109 -10.11 -3.48 -9.28
C THR A 109 -10.56 -2.05 -9.55
N THR A 110 -11.85 -1.75 -9.38
CA THR A 110 -12.38 -0.40 -9.59
C THR A 110 -11.91 0.54 -8.48
N ALA A 111 -11.98 0.09 -7.23
CA ALA A 111 -11.45 0.84 -6.11
C ALA A 111 -9.92 0.95 -6.17
N ALA A 112 -9.20 -0.09 -6.60
CA ALA A 112 -7.74 -0.07 -6.74
C ALA A 112 -7.29 0.95 -7.79
N GLU A 113 -7.92 1.00 -8.97
CA GLU A 113 -7.66 2.03 -9.96
C GLU A 113 -7.94 3.44 -9.40
N ALA A 114 -9.13 3.65 -8.83
CA ALA A 114 -9.53 4.96 -8.33
C ALA A 114 -8.58 5.47 -7.24
N THR A 115 -8.19 4.58 -6.31
CA THR A 115 -7.19 4.87 -5.29
C THR A 115 -5.83 5.16 -5.91
N ARG A 116 -5.35 4.36 -6.87
CA ARG A 116 -4.06 4.56 -7.53
C ARG A 116 -3.98 5.94 -8.18
N ARG A 117 -5.00 6.34 -8.95
CA ARG A 117 -5.08 7.66 -9.58
C ARG A 117 -5.01 8.78 -8.53
N ARG A 118 -5.85 8.70 -7.50
CA ARG A 118 -5.86 9.68 -6.40
C ARG A 118 -4.52 9.80 -5.68
N VAL A 119 -3.86 8.67 -5.42
CA VAL A 119 -2.54 8.65 -4.77
C VAL A 119 -1.48 9.24 -5.69
N PHE A 120 -1.49 8.92 -6.98
CA PHE A 120 -0.57 9.50 -7.95
C PHE A 120 -0.72 11.01 -8.08
N ASP A 121 -1.95 11.52 -8.14
CA ASP A 121 -2.23 12.96 -8.19
C ASP A 121 -1.69 13.68 -6.96
N MET A 122 -1.95 13.14 -5.77
CA MET A 122 -1.44 13.68 -4.51
C MET A 122 0.09 13.68 -4.48
N VAL A 123 0.73 12.54 -4.78
CA VAL A 123 2.20 12.41 -4.76
C VAL A 123 2.85 13.38 -5.76
N ALA A 124 2.30 13.50 -6.96
CA ALA A 124 2.84 14.37 -8.00
C ALA A 124 2.64 15.85 -7.69
N THR A 125 1.50 16.22 -7.09
CA THR A 125 1.19 17.60 -6.70
C THR A 125 2.07 18.05 -5.54
N ASP A 126 2.15 17.23 -4.50
CA ASP A 126 2.86 17.53 -3.26
C ASP A 126 4.37 17.24 -3.36
N LYS A 127 4.80 16.62 -4.47
CA LYS A 127 6.19 16.21 -4.75
C LYS A 127 6.77 15.31 -3.65
N LEU A 128 5.94 14.39 -3.15
CA LEU A 128 6.34 13.47 -2.09
C LEU A 128 7.41 12.50 -2.60
N LEU A 129 8.41 12.25 -1.76
CA LEU A 129 9.25 11.07 -1.91
C LEU A 129 8.39 9.84 -1.59
N VAL A 130 8.40 8.83 -2.46
CA VAL A 130 7.63 7.60 -2.26
C VAL A 130 8.50 6.35 -2.29
N THR A 131 8.02 5.34 -1.58
CA THR A 131 8.48 3.96 -1.71
C THR A 131 7.31 2.98 -1.61
N GLY A 132 7.50 1.72 -2.04
CA GLY A 132 6.46 0.68 -2.02
C GLY A 132 7.03 -0.71 -2.31
N MET A 133 6.23 -1.76 -2.08
CA MET A 133 6.75 -3.13 -2.01
C MET A 133 7.24 -3.70 -3.34
N HIS A 134 6.83 -3.09 -4.45
CA HIS A 134 7.15 -3.56 -5.80
C HIS A 134 7.83 -2.49 -6.66
N LEU A 135 8.49 -1.51 -6.04
CA LEU A 135 9.42 -0.62 -6.74
C LEU A 135 10.81 -1.27 -6.84
N HIS A 136 11.55 -0.94 -7.90
CA HIS A 136 12.92 -1.43 -8.07
C HIS A 136 13.81 -0.94 -6.94
N PHE A 137 14.46 -1.86 -6.23
CA PHE A 137 15.37 -1.55 -5.12
C PHE A 137 16.42 -0.50 -5.54
N PRO A 138 16.69 0.55 -4.72
CA PRO A 138 16.24 0.76 -3.34
C PRO A 138 14.81 1.32 -3.19
N GLY A 139 14.10 1.56 -4.30
CA GLY A 139 12.66 1.81 -4.29
C GLY A 139 12.24 3.22 -3.87
N PHE A 140 13.16 4.18 -3.78
CA PHE A 140 12.85 5.58 -3.50
C PHE A 140 12.74 6.38 -4.78
N THR A 141 11.63 7.08 -4.96
CA THR A 141 11.33 7.77 -6.23
C THR A 141 10.36 8.92 -6.02
N TYR A 142 10.38 9.88 -6.93
CA TYR A 142 9.35 10.88 -7.13
C TYR A 142 8.44 10.47 -8.29
N LEU A 143 7.20 10.91 -8.25
CA LEU A 143 6.25 10.70 -9.36
C LEU A 143 5.95 12.05 -10.03
N VAL A 144 6.03 12.11 -11.35
CA VAL A 144 5.72 13.32 -12.12
C VAL A 144 4.69 13.05 -13.21
N PRO A 145 3.81 14.01 -13.56
CA PRO A 145 2.88 13.84 -14.67
C PRO A 145 3.64 13.67 -16.00
N ARG A 146 3.19 12.74 -16.85
CA ARG A 146 3.77 12.47 -18.17
C ARG A 146 2.68 12.04 -19.15
N GLY A 147 2.31 12.94 -20.06
CA GLY A 147 1.21 12.68 -20.99
C GLY A 147 -0.10 12.47 -20.25
N SER A 148 -0.77 11.34 -20.50
CA SER A 148 -2.01 10.94 -19.80
C SER A 148 -1.78 10.13 -18.52
N GLY A 149 -0.52 9.87 -18.16
CA GLY A 149 -0.15 9.09 -16.98
C GLY A 149 0.98 9.77 -16.20
N TYR A 150 1.86 8.96 -15.62
CA TYR A 150 2.92 9.41 -14.75
C TYR A 150 4.23 8.68 -15.02
N GLN A 151 5.33 9.30 -14.61
CA GLN A 151 6.67 8.76 -14.70
C GLN A 151 7.31 8.76 -13.31
N LEU A 152 7.94 7.63 -12.97
CA LEU A 152 8.81 7.54 -11.80
C LEU A 152 10.18 8.13 -12.12
N ILE A 153 10.67 8.97 -11.22
CA ILE A 153 12.00 9.55 -11.25
C ILE A 153 12.72 8.99 -10.00
N PRO A 154 13.66 8.04 -10.15
CA PRO A 154 14.39 7.51 -9.01
C PRO A 154 15.07 8.65 -8.25
N ALA A 155 15.00 8.60 -6.92
CA ALA A 155 15.76 9.53 -6.10
C ALA A 155 17.26 9.37 -6.39
N ALA A 156 17.98 10.48 -6.45
CA ALA A 156 19.42 10.43 -6.63
C ALA A 156 20.05 9.70 -5.42
N TRP A 157 21.08 8.90 -5.68
CA TRP A 157 21.90 8.40 -4.60
C TRP A 157 22.67 9.57 -3.99
N GLU A 158 22.40 9.85 -2.72
CA GLU A 158 23.11 10.86 -1.94
C GLU A 158 23.90 10.16 -0.84
N GLN A 159 25.22 10.36 -0.84
CA GLN A 159 26.08 9.92 0.24
C GLN A 159 26.29 11.12 1.17
N GLN A 160 25.76 11.07 2.38
CA GLN A 160 26.15 12.02 3.41
C GLN A 160 27.56 11.65 3.87
N ILE A 161 28.55 12.46 3.50
CA ILE A 161 29.94 12.36 3.95
C ILE A 161 30.13 13.34 5.10
#